data_AF-A0A8S4NZS5-F1
#
_entry.id   AF-A0A8S4NZS5-F1
#
_cell.length_a   1.000
_cell.length_b   1.000
_cell.length_c   1.000
_cell.angle_alpha   90.00
_cell.angle_beta   90.00
_cell.angle_gamma   90.00
#
_symmetry.space_group_name_H-M   'P 1'
#
loop_
_entity.id
_entity.type
_entity.pdbx_description
1 polymer ?
#
loop_
_entity_poly.entity_id
_entity_poly.type
_entity_poly.pdbx_seq_one_letter_code
_entity_poly.pdbx_strand_id
1 'polypeptide(L)'
;MSGFVKCFTILTLLTIWTELGSTAKECDRQLMCKLRDINRMWKELEGMIQEVRLDLKTEVKSLTKEVLKLANKRKENAVYLGCFKDSTPRDLPLFHQLDSAMTVEKCNQMCRTKGYKYAGSQTGSQCFCGDEFGSYRRVPETSCASSCHGDFSKICGGSWTNSVYFVGK
;
A
#
# COMPACT_ATOMS: atom_id res chain seq x y z
N MET A 1 -47.02 77.75 -27.50
CA MET A 1 -45.70 77.27 -27.99
C MET A 1 -45.01 76.35 -26.97
N SER A 2 -45.71 75.36 -26.39
CA SER A 2 -45.20 74.52 -25.28
C SER A 2 -45.08 73.02 -25.61
N GLY A 3 -45.48 72.58 -26.81
CA GLY A 3 -45.43 71.18 -27.25
C GLY A 3 -44.13 70.78 -27.97
N PHE A 4 -43.43 71.74 -28.59
CA PHE A 4 -42.26 71.44 -29.44
C PHE A 4 -40.98 71.22 -28.63
N VAL A 5 -40.81 71.92 -27.51
CA VAL A 5 -39.62 71.81 -26.64
C VAL A 5 -39.57 70.47 -25.89
N LYS A 6 -40.73 69.87 -25.60
CA LYS A 6 -40.80 68.55 -24.93
C LYS A 6 -40.45 67.37 -25.84
N CYS A 7 -40.54 67.52 -27.16
CA CYS A 7 -40.21 66.44 -28.11
C CYS A 7 -38.70 66.32 -28.35
N PHE A 8 -37.97 67.45 -28.32
CA PHE A 8 -36.53 67.50 -28.56
C PHE A 8 -35.71 66.89 -27.41
N THR A 9 -36.18 66.99 -26.17
CA THR A 9 -35.52 66.38 -24.99
C THR A 9 -35.76 64.86 -24.89
N ILE A 10 -36.89 64.35 -25.38
CA ILE A 10 -37.18 62.91 -25.37
C ILE A 10 -36.38 62.18 -26.47
N LEU A 11 -36.24 62.77 -27.66
CA LEU A 11 -35.44 62.21 -28.76
C LEU A 11 -33.94 62.16 -28.43
N THR A 12 -33.41 63.18 -27.75
CA THR A 12 -32.00 63.21 -27.32
C THR A 12 -31.70 62.23 -26.18
N LEU A 13 -32.63 62.02 -25.26
CA LEU A 13 -32.50 60.98 -24.21
C LEU A 13 -32.60 59.55 -24.78
N LEU A 14 -33.44 59.31 -25.80
CA LEU A 14 -33.53 58.03 -26.51
C LEU A 14 -32.26 57.71 -27.29
N THR A 15 -31.66 58.68 -27.98
CA THR A 15 -30.39 58.48 -28.69
C THR A 15 -29.24 58.17 -27.73
N ILE A 16 -29.16 58.87 -26.59
CA ILE A 16 -28.18 58.60 -25.54
C ILE A 16 -28.40 57.20 -24.94
N TRP A 17 -29.65 56.77 -24.71
CA TRP A 17 -29.96 55.41 -24.25
C TRP A 17 -29.59 54.33 -25.28
N THR A 18 -29.79 54.57 -26.58
CA THR A 18 -29.37 53.62 -27.64
C THR A 18 -27.86 53.54 -27.81
N GLU A 19 -27.13 54.64 -27.64
CA GLU A 19 -25.66 54.67 -27.66
C GLU A 19 -25.03 54.06 -26.40
N LEU A 20 -25.64 54.29 -25.22
CA LEU A 20 -25.27 53.59 -23.98
C LEU A 20 -25.58 52.08 -24.07
N GLY A 21 -26.67 51.70 -24.72
CA GLY A 21 -27.04 50.29 -24.93
C GLY A 21 -26.17 49.55 -25.93
N SER A 22 -25.66 50.22 -26.97
CA SER A 22 -24.73 49.61 -27.94
C SER A 22 -23.32 49.46 -27.37
N THR A 23 -22.84 50.46 -26.65
CA THR A 23 -21.56 50.41 -25.92
C THR A 23 -21.57 49.39 -24.78
N ALA A 24 -22.69 49.23 -24.06
CA ALA A 24 -22.85 48.17 -23.06
C ALA A 24 -22.79 46.76 -23.68
N LYS A 25 -23.44 46.52 -24.83
CA LYS A 25 -23.38 45.24 -25.56
C LYS A 25 -21.99 44.91 -26.11
N GLU A 26 -21.25 45.90 -26.60
CA GLU A 26 -19.87 45.74 -27.05
C GLU A 26 -18.91 45.50 -25.87
N CYS A 27 -19.14 46.16 -24.73
CA CYS A 27 -18.39 45.93 -23.49
C CYS A 27 -18.67 44.53 -22.89
N ASP A 28 -19.92 44.06 -22.97
CA ASP A 28 -20.32 42.68 -22.64
C ASP A 28 -19.62 41.66 -23.55
N ARG A 29 -19.52 41.97 -24.85
CA ARG A 29 -18.82 41.13 -25.83
C ARG A 29 -17.32 41.05 -25.55
N GLN A 30 -16.69 42.17 -25.20
CA GLN A 30 -15.27 42.23 -24.84
C GLN A 30 -14.99 41.50 -23.51
N LEU A 31 -15.85 41.68 -22.51
CA LEU A 31 -15.75 40.98 -21.23
C LEU A 31 -15.91 39.46 -21.39
N MET A 32 -16.89 39.01 -22.18
CA MET A 32 -17.10 37.59 -22.49
C MET A 32 -15.95 36.99 -23.30
N CYS A 33 -15.31 37.75 -24.19
CA CYS A 33 -14.09 37.32 -24.87
C CYS A 33 -12.92 37.13 -23.89
N LYS A 34 -12.70 38.07 -22.96
CA LYS A 34 -11.66 37.94 -21.92
C LYS A 34 -11.92 36.77 -20.96
N LEU A 35 -13.17 36.58 -20.53
CA LEU A 35 -13.59 35.42 -19.72
C LEU A 35 -13.37 34.10 -20.46
N ARG A 36 -13.66 34.05 -21.76
CA ARG A 36 -13.38 32.87 -22.59
C ARG A 36 -11.88 32.57 -22.67
N ASP A 37 -11.04 33.59 -22.82
CA ASP A 37 -9.59 33.43 -22.85
C ASP A 37 -9.04 32.99 -21.49
N ILE A 38 -9.52 33.57 -20.38
CA ILE A 38 -9.21 33.11 -19.02
C ILE A 38 -9.63 31.64 -18.86
N ASN A 39 -10.86 31.27 -19.20
CA ASN A 39 -11.32 29.88 -19.12
C ASN A 39 -10.51 28.93 -20.01
N ARG A 40 -10.01 29.38 -21.16
CA ARG A 40 -9.08 28.60 -21.99
C ARG A 40 -7.76 28.36 -21.25
N MET A 41 -7.17 29.41 -20.70
CA MET A 41 -5.91 29.33 -19.94
C MET A 41 -6.06 28.44 -18.69
N TRP A 42 -7.19 28.52 -17.97
CA TRP A 42 -7.48 27.63 -16.84
C TRP A 42 -7.55 26.16 -17.25
N LYS A 43 -8.20 25.85 -18.39
CA LYS A 43 -8.24 24.48 -18.92
C LYS A 43 -6.88 23.96 -19.33
N GLU A 44 -6.02 24.81 -19.91
CA GLU A 44 -4.64 24.46 -20.23
C GLU A 44 -3.84 24.14 -18.96
N LEU A 45 -3.96 24.97 -17.92
CA LEU A 45 -3.34 24.74 -16.61
C LEU A 45 -3.84 23.44 -15.95
N GLU A 46 -5.15 23.18 -16.00
CA GLU A 46 -5.73 21.92 -15.51
C GLU A 46 -5.18 20.71 -16.26
N GLY A 47 -5.01 20.82 -17.58
CA GLY A 47 -4.38 19.79 -18.41
C GLY A 47 -2.95 19.47 -17.94
N MET A 48 -2.14 20.51 -17.72
CA MET A 48 -0.77 20.36 -17.21
C MET A 48 -0.74 19.71 -15.82
N ILE A 49 -1.65 20.09 -14.93
CA ILE A 49 -1.76 19.50 -13.59
C ILE A 49 -2.14 18.01 -13.68
N GLN A 50 -3.01 17.61 -14.63
CA GLN A 50 -3.38 16.20 -14.79
C GLN A 50 -2.23 15.35 -15.34
N GLU A 51 -1.42 15.88 -16.26
CA GLU A 51 -0.26 15.18 -16.81
C GLU A 51 0.76 14.86 -15.70
N VAL A 52 1.17 15.88 -14.93
CA VAL A 52 2.07 15.71 -13.77
C VAL A 52 1.51 14.70 -12.77
N ARG A 53 0.19 14.69 -12.56
CA ARG A 53 -0.47 13.72 -11.66
C ARG A 53 -0.39 12.29 -12.20
N LEU A 54 -0.52 12.09 -13.51
CA LEU A 54 -0.44 10.77 -14.13
C LEU A 54 0.98 10.20 -14.07
N ASP A 55 1.99 11.03 -14.27
CA ASP A 55 3.39 10.64 -14.16
C ASP A 55 3.73 10.22 -12.73
N LEU A 56 3.38 11.06 -11.74
CA LEU A 56 3.58 10.73 -10.34
C LEU A 56 2.87 9.43 -9.93
N LYS A 57 1.63 9.21 -10.40
CA LYS A 57 0.90 7.95 -10.15
C LYS A 57 1.62 6.75 -10.73
N THR A 58 2.25 6.89 -11.89
CA THR A 58 2.95 5.79 -12.58
C THR A 58 4.23 5.43 -11.85
N GLU A 59 5.02 6.42 -11.43
CA GLU A 59 6.22 6.22 -10.62
C GLU A 59 5.89 5.57 -9.27
N VAL A 60 4.88 6.07 -8.56
CA VAL A 60 4.42 5.48 -7.29
C VAL A 60 3.97 4.03 -7.49
N LYS A 61 3.24 3.72 -8.57
CA LYS A 61 2.87 2.33 -8.91
C LYS A 61 4.07 1.44 -9.18
N SER A 62 5.11 1.95 -9.85
CA SER A 62 6.34 1.20 -10.09
C SER A 62 7.06 0.89 -8.78
N LEU A 63 7.27 1.92 -7.95
CA LEU A 63 7.95 1.80 -6.65
C LEU A 63 7.21 0.85 -5.71
N THR A 64 5.89 0.96 -5.62
CA THR A 64 5.08 0.04 -4.78
C THR A 64 5.20 -1.42 -5.22
N LYS A 65 5.25 -1.69 -6.54
CA LYS A 65 5.48 -3.04 -7.07
C LYS A 65 6.87 -3.57 -6.67
N GLU A 66 7.90 -2.74 -6.71
CA GLU A 66 9.26 -3.11 -6.30
C GLU A 66 9.36 -3.40 -4.80
N VAL A 67 8.75 -2.55 -3.96
CA VAL A 67 8.68 -2.75 -2.51
C VAL A 67 7.95 -4.06 -2.17
N LEU A 68 6.84 -4.36 -2.85
CA LEU A 68 6.10 -5.61 -2.66
C LEU A 68 6.92 -6.84 -3.06
N LYS A 69 7.67 -6.77 -4.18
CA LYS A 69 8.59 -7.84 -4.57
C LYS A 69 9.64 -8.10 -3.51
N LEU A 70 10.24 -7.03 -2.95
CA LEU A 70 11.25 -7.15 -1.90
C LEU A 70 10.66 -7.69 -0.59
N ALA A 71 9.44 -7.28 -0.22
CA ALA A 71 8.74 -7.79 0.95
C ALA A 71 8.46 -9.31 0.82
N ASN A 72 7.99 -9.75 -0.34
CA ASN A 72 7.75 -11.17 -0.61
C ASN A 72 9.07 -11.96 -0.61
N LYS A 73 10.12 -11.44 -1.24
CA LYS A 73 11.45 -12.07 -1.23
C LYS A 73 11.98 -12.26 0.19
N ARG A 74 11.80 -11.26 1.08
CA ARG A 74 12.18 -11.43 2.49
C ARG A 74 11.38 -12.55 3.15
N LYS A 75 10.08 -12.67 2.88
CA LYS A 75 9.21 -13.74 3.43
C LYS A 75 9.71 -15.14 3.06
N GLU A 76 10.24 -15.33 1.86
CA GLU A 76 10.68 -16.63 1.33
C GLU A 76 12.11 -17.05 1.71
N ASN A 77 12.92 -16.16 2.28
CA ASN A 77 14.33 -16.46 2.62
C ASN A 77 14.53 -17.42 3.81
N ALA A 78 13.47 -18.06 4.32
CA ALA A 78 13.62 -19.04 5.39
C ALA A 78 14.19 -20.35 4.83
N VAL A 79 15.30 -20.83 5.38
CA VAL A 79 15.99 -22.04 4.89
C VAL A 79 15.70 -23.19 5.85
N TYR A 80 15.10 -24.27 5.37
CA TYR A 80 14.90 -25.47 6.18
C TYR A 80 16.23 -26.15 6.48
N LEU A 81 16.50 -26.40 7.76
CA LEU A 81 17.74 -27.00 8.23
C LEU A 81 17.58 -28.48 8.53
N GLY A 82 16.37 -28.94 8.87
CA GLY A 82 16.08 -30.34 9.16
C GLY A 82 15.20 -30.54 10.39
N CYS A 83 14.97 -31.80 10.72
CA CYS A 83 14.25 -32.23 11.91
C CYS A 83 15.19 -32.44 13.11
N PHE A 84 14.92 -31.79 14.23
CA PHE A 84 15.75 -31.84 15.43
C PHE A 84 14.96 -32.28 16.66
N LYS A 85 15.59 -33.06 17.53
CA LYS A 85 14.99 -33.49 18.80
C LYS A 85 14.84 -32.29 19.73
N ASP A 86 13.68 -32.16 20.35
CA ASP A 86 13.42 -31.23 21.44
C ASP A 86 13.28 -31.98 22.78
N SER A 87 13.55 -31.30 23.89
CA SER A 87 13.42 -31.86 25.23
C SER A 87 13.22 -30.76 26.28
N THR A 88 13.60 -31.05 27.53
CA THR A 88 13.72 -30.08 28.62
C THR A 88 15.19 -30.04 29.05
N PRO A 89 15.90 -28.91 28.94
CA PRO A 89 15.45 -27.62 28.41
C PRO A 89 15.09 -27.64 26.91
N ARG A 90 14.37 -26.62 26.44
CA ARG A 90 13.97 -26.52 25.03
C ARG A 90 15.18 -26.30 24.13
N ASP A 91 15.17 -26.93 22.95
CA ASP A 91 16.22 -26.74 21.94
C ASP A 91 16.24 -25.30 21.38
N LEU A 92 15.06 -24.66 21.32
CA LEU A 92 14.85 -23.27 20.95
C LEU A 92 14.16 -22.55 22.13
N PRO A 93 14.91 -22.05 23.12
CA PRO A 93 14.35 -21.67 24.42
C PRO A 93 13.91 -20.21 24.55
N LEU A 94 14.20 -19.34 23.59
CA LEU A 94 14.10 -17.89 23.77
C LEU A 94 12.67 -17.35 23.67
N PHE A 95 11.85 -17.93 22.79
CA PHE A 95 10.45 -17.56 22.65
C PHE A 95 9.63 -18.75 22.20
N HIS A 96 8.38 -18.81 22.64
CA HIS A 96 7.42 -19.80 22.15
C HIS A 96 6.02 -19.20 22.02
N GLN A 97 5.22 -19.74 21.10
CA GLN A 97 3.83 -19.38 20.92
C GLN A 97 3.04 -20.58 20.39
N LEU A 98 1.82 -20.72 20.90
CA LEU A 98 0.82 -21.65 20.40
C LEU A 98 -0.18 -20.90 19.51
N ASP A 99 -0.54 -21.50 18.38
CA ASP A 99 -1.54 -20.95 17.46
C ASP A 99 -2.30 -22.09 16.77
N SER A 100 -3.63 -22.05 16.82
CA SER A 100 -4.48 -23.06 16.19
C SER A 100 -4.45 -23.02 14.66
N ALA A 101 -3.96 -21.92 14.06
CA ALA A 101 -3.76 -21.76 12.62
C ALA A 101 -2.28 -21.48 12.31
N MET A 102 -1.36 -22.20 12.96
CA MET A 102 0.08 -22.08 12.71
C MET A 102 0.45 -22.56 11.31
N THR A 103 1.31 -21.80 10.62
CA THR A 103 2.01 -22.21 9.39
C THR A 103 3.51 -22.05 9.56
N VAL A 104 4.30 -22.66 8.67
CA VAL A 104 5.76 -22.49 8.64
C VAL A 104 6.12 -21.01 8.48
N GLU A 105 5.47 -20.32 7.55
CA GLU A 105 5.72 -18.90 7.25
C GLU A 105 5.40 -18.01 8.44
N LYS A 106 4.31 -18.31 9.15
CA LYS A 106 3.89 -17.55 10.34
C LYS A 106 4.91 -17.69 11.46
N CYS A 107 5.36 -18.92 11.76
CA CYS A 107 6.39 -19.14 12.77
C CYS A 107 7.72 -18.46 12.38
N ASN A 108 8.15 -18.64 11.13
CA ASN A 108 9.39 -18.05 10.63
C ASN A 108 9.36 -16.53 10.68
N GLN A 109 8.24 -15.92 10.26
CA GLN A 109 8.04 -14.49 10.32
C GLN A 109 8.06 -13.98 11.77
N MET A 110 7.42 -14.67 12.69
CA MET A 110 7.40 -14.28 14.10
C MET A 110 8.78 -14.29 14.75
N CYS A 111 9.59 -15.34 14.50
CA CYS A 111 10.94 -15.40 15.04
C CYS A 111 11.82 -14.30 14.43
N ARG A 112 11.71 -14.06 13.12
CA ARG A 112 12.43 -12.99 12.43
C ARG A 112 12.05 -11.61 12.94
N THR A 113 10.76 -11.29 13.07
CA THR A 113 10.32 -9.96 13.53
C THR A 113 10.72 -9.67 14.97
N LYS A 114 10.96 -10.73 15.76
CA LYS A 114 11.51 -10.63 17.12
C LYS A 114 13.05 -10.62 17.17
N GLY A 115 13.73 -10.75 16.04
CA GLY A 115 15.19 -10.66 15.94
C GLY A 115 15.95 -11.94 16.31
N TYR A 116 15.29 -13.11 16.25
CA TYR A 116 15.93 -14.42 16.50
C TYR A 116 16.43 -15.05 15.20
N LYS A 117 17.56 -15.76 15.26
CA LYS A 117 18.16 -16.40 14.06
C LYS A 117 17.40 -17.61 13.54
N TYR A 118 16.77 -18.37 14.43
CA TYR A 118 16.15 -19.65 14.11
C TYR A 118 14.70 -19.73 14.58
N ALA A 119 13.92 -20.47 13.82
CA ALA A 119 12.53 -20.81 14.11
C ALA A 119 12.37 -22.34 14.10
N GLY A 120 11.47 -22.86 14.93
CA GLY A 120 11.14 -24.27 15.00
C GLY A 120 9.64 -24.46 15.18
N SER A 121 9.00 -25.16 14.25
CA SER A 121 7.61 -25.57 14.40
C SER A 121 7.52 -26.96 15.02
N GLN A 122 6.56 -27.16 15.93
CA GLN A 122 6.37 -28.41 16.67
C GLN A 122 4.88 -28.78 16.74
N THR A 123 4.58 -30.08 16.58
CA THR A 123 3.22 -30.66 16.69
C THR A 123 2.15 -29.88 15.90
N GLY A 124 2.53 -29.25 14.78
CA GLY A 124 1.61 -28.56 13.89
C GLY A 124 1.09 -27.18 14.35
N SER A 125 1.13 -26.85 15.65
CA SER A 125 0.50 -25.64 16.21
C SER A 125 1.46 -24.78 17.06
N GLN A 126 2.63 -25.31 17.41
CA GLN A 126 3.59 -24.61 18.25
C GLN A 126 4.71 -24.02 17.40
N CYS A 127 5.20 -22.86 17.83
CA CYS A 127 6.37 -22.20 17.28
C CYS A 127 7.34 -21.89 18.42
N PHE A 128 8.63 -22.12 18.17
CA PHE A 128 9.73 -21.84 19.05
C PHE A 128 10.79 -21.01 18.31
N CYS A 129 11.46 -20.11 19.02
CA CYS A 129 12.54 -19.30 18.48
C CYS A 129 13.79 -19.39 19.36
N GLY A 130 14.94 -19.24 18.72
CA GLY A 130 16.23 -19.27 19.39
C GLY A 130 17.33 -18.67 18.52
N ASP A 131 18.46 -18.38 19.16
CA ASP A 131 19.68 -17.93 18.48
C ASP A 131 20.69 -19.05 18.23
N GLU A 132 20.40 -20.23 18.79
CA GLU A 132 21.11 -21.50 18.62
C GLU A 132 20.07 -22.62 18.55
N PHE A 133 20.46 -23.78 18.00
CA PHE A 133 19.62 -24.98 17.90
C PHE A 133 20.51 -26.23 17.83
N GLY A 134 19.91 -27.41 17.95
CA GLY A 134 20.64 -28.67 17.81
C GLY A 134 21.40 -29.09 19.07
N SER A 135 20.98 -28.62 20.25
CA SER A 135 21.49 -29.01 21.57
C SER A 135 21.40 -30.51 21.84
N TYR A 136 20.51 -31.20 21.11
CA TYR A 136 20.33 -32.63 21.17
C TYR A 136 20.92 -33.32 19.95
N ARG A 137 20.07 -33.71 18.99
CA ARG A 137 20.51 -34.36 17.75
C ARG A 137 19.50 -34.11 16.64
N ARG A 138 20.00 -34.13 15.40
CA ARG A 138 19.15 -34.33 14.23
C ARG A 138 18.47 -35.70 14.33
N VAL A 139 17.21 -35.78 13.94
CA VAL A 139 16.43 -37.02 13.91
C VAL A 139 15.87 -37.24 12.49
N PRO A 140 15.39 -38.45 12.15
CA PRO A 140 14.80 -38.70 10.84
C PRO A 140 13.63 -37.76 10.57
N GLU A 141 13.48 -37.34 9.30
CA GLU A 141 12.39 -36.44 8.86
C GLU A 141 11.00 -37.00 9.17
N THR A 142 10.85 -38.33 9.24
CA THR A 142 9.61 -39.00 9.66
C THR A 142 9.19 -38.68 11.10
N SER A 143 10.12 -38.21 11.95
CA SER A 143 9.79 -37.72 13.29
C SER A 143 9.13 -36.34 13.25
N CYS A 144 9.43 -35.54 12.22
CA CYS A 144 8.75 -34.29 11.92
C CYS A 144 7.70 -34.51 10.82
N ALA A 145 6.67 -35.29 11.09
CA ALA A 145 5.62 -35.60 10.10
C ALA A 145 4.27 -34.95 10.40
N SER A 146 4.17 -34.08 11.42
CA SER A 146 2.92 -33.40 11.75
C SER A 146 2.64 -32.29 10.74
N SER A 147 1.47 -32.31 10.12
CA SER A 147 1.00 -31.20 9.28
C SER A 147 0.81 -29.92 10.11
N CYS A 148 1.05 -28.78 9.48
CA CYS A 148 0.70 -27.49 10.09
C CYS A 148 -0.82 -27.34 10.18
N HIS A 149 -1.34 -26.79 11.28
CA HIS A 149 -2.79 -26.65 11.45
C HIS A 149 -3.38 -25.54 10.55
N GLY A 150 -2.60 -24.53 10.20
CA GLY A 150 -3.00 -23.45 9.29
C GLY A 150 -2.70 -23.72 7.81
N ASP A 151 -1.91 -24.76 7.49
CA ASP A 151 -1.61 -25.17 6.12
C ASP A 151 -1.23 -26.66 6.09
N PHE A 152 -2.22 -27.52 5.82
CA PHE A 152 -2.03 -28.97 5.82
C PHE A 152 -1.10 -29.48 4.71
N SER A 153 -0.73 -28.64 3.74
CA SER A 153 0.25 -28.99 2.69
C SER A 153 1.70 -28.94 3.18
N LYS A 154 1.94 -28.39 4.38
CA LYS A 154 3.26 -28.19 4.97
C LYS A 154 3.44 -29.01 6.24
N ILE A 155 4.70 -29.24 6.56
CA ILE A 155 5.14 -29.99 7.74
C ILE A 155 5.60 -29.01 8.82
N CYS A 156 5.12 -29.23 10.04
CA CYS A 156 5.37 -28.41 11.23
C CYS A 156 5.83 -29.24 12.42
N GLY A 157 6.96 -29.94 12.26
CA GLY A 157 7.60 -30.71 13.31
C GLY A 157 6.86 -31.99 13.67
N GLY A 158 7.01 -32.41 14.93
CA GLY A 158 6.37 -33.59 15.48
C GLY A 158 6.39 -33.59 17.00
N SER A 159 6.01 -34.71 17.62
CA SER A 159 5.99 -34.82 19.07
C SER A 159 7.42 -34.74 19.63
N TRP A 160 7.72 -33.64 20.34
CA TRP A 160 9.05 -33.32 20.86
C TRP A 160 10.15 -33.31 19.79
N THR A 161 9.82 -32.85 18.58
CA THR A 161 10.76 -32.64 17.48
C THR A 161 10.39 -31.40 16.68
N ASN A 162 11.39 -30.57 16.40
CA ASN A 162 11.22 -29.30 15.71
C ASN A 162 11.61 -29.43 14.23
N SER A 163 10.76 -28.96 13.32
CA SER A 163 11.19 -28.61 11.98
C SER A 163 11.88 -27.24 12.05
N VAL A 164 13.21 -27.21 11.93
CA VAL A 164 14.00 -26.00 12.19
C VAL A 164 14.33 -25.26 10.89
N TYR A 165 14.20 -23.93 10.94
CA TYR A 165 14.47 -23.03 9.84
C TYR A 165 15.44 -21.92 10.27
N PHE A 166 16.41 -21.58 9.41
CA PHE A 166 17.14 -20.33 9.52
C PHE A 166 16.27 -19.20 8.98
N VAL A 167 16.02 -18.18 9.80
CA VAL A 167 15.17 -17.04 9.44
C VAL A 167 15.92 -15.71 9.35
N GLY A 168 17.15 -15.65 9.87
CA GLY A 168 18.00 -14.46 9.85
C GLY A 168 17.74 -13.53 11.04
N LYS A 169 18.75 -12.71 11.38
CA LYS A 169 18.69 -11.69 12.44
C LYS A 169 18.31 -10.33 11.86
#